data_AF-A0A522UIX1-F1
#
_entry.id   AF-A0A522UIX1-F1
#
_cell.length_a   1.000
_cell.length_b   1.000
_cell.length_c   1.000
_cell.angle_alpha   90.00
_cell.angle_beta   90.00
_cell.angle_gamma   90.00
#
_symmetry.space_group_name_H-M   'P 1'
#
loop_
_entity.id
_entity.type
_entity.pdbx_description
1 polymer ?
#
loop_
_entity_poly.entity_id
_entity_poly.type
_entity_poly.pdbx_seq_one_letter_code
_entity_poly.pdbx_strand_id
1 'polypeptide(L)'
;MRRFTSIFIVFVAAAALASAVRLNPRLTTRRVEQHLVPAAPTETMPPLLAFTTVTFGGFRGLAADLLWLRATDLQERGEYFELVQIADWITKLEPRFTSVWAFQAWNMAYNISVLLNDPAERWRWVRAGVSLLRDNGLRYNPGSAGLHYELAWLFFHKLGQGYDQAHLFYKRAWAEEMTALFGGAQPDYARLLADPERLRVLREVYKLDPTAMQRVDAAYGPLDWRLPDAHAIYWAVQGKSYAKAFDDARLDRMIFQALADAFKHGRLLTKLNEAEFTIGPNLDLLPRVDAQYLATARAYPNDDTIKTSHANFLKEAVVMLYRSHRHQAAGACLTELAKLYPATVKTNNLDAFVAEVLAAQARAGLPVRP
;
A
#
# COMPACT_ATOMS: atom_id res chain seq x y z
N MET A 1 -10.23 58.42 -24.47
CA MET A 1 -10.52 57.39 -23.43
C MET A 1 -10.10 55.97 -23.83
N ARG A 2 -10.63 55.36 -24.89
CA ARG A 2 -10.33 53.93 -25.23
C ARG A 2 -8.83 53.58 -25.35
N ARG A 3 -8.00 54.43 -25.97
CA ARG A 3 -6.55 54.18 -26.08
C ARG A 3 -5.82 54.16 -24.74
N PHE A 4 -6.16 55.06 -23.82
CA PHE A 4 -5.58 55.08 -22.47
C PHE A 4 -6.00 53.84 -21.67
N THR A 5 -7.25 53.39 -21.79
CA THR A 5 -7.72 52.15 -21.18
C THR A 5 -6.98 50.92 -21.72
N SER A 6 -6.79 50.81 -23.04
CA SER A 6 -6.03 49.70 -23.64
C SER A 6 -4.57 49.69 -23.19
N ILE A 7 -3.89 50.84 -23.18
CA ILE A 7 -2.50 50.95 -22.71
C ILE A 7 -2.38 50.54 -21.24
N PHE A 8 -3.32 50.99 -20.40
CA PHE A 8 -3.36 50.63 -18.99
C PHE A 8 -3.55 49.11 -18.80
N ILE A 9 -4.46 48.47 -19.54
CA ILE A 9 -4.67 47.01 -19.46
C ILE A 9 -3.40 46.25 -19.87
N VAL A 10 -2.74 46.67 -20.95
CA VAL A 10 -1.48 46.03 -21.39
C VAL A 10 -0.39 46.19 -20.33
N PHE A 11 -0.28 47.36 -19.71
CA PHE A 11 0.69 47.59 -18.64
C PHE A 11 0.41 46.71 -17.42
N VAL A 12 -0.84 46.60 -16.99
CA VAL A 12 -1.26 45.71 -15.89
C VAL A 12 -0.96 44.25 -16.23
N ALA A 13 -1.26 43.81 -17.45
CA ALA A 13 -0.96 42.44 -17.90
C ALA A 13 0.54 42.15 -17.92
N ALA A 14 1.36 43.10 -18.40
CA ALA A 14 2.82 42.97 -18.40
C ALA A 14 3.38 42.95 -16.97
N ALA A 15 2.87 43.79 -16.06
CA ALA A 15 3.26 43.81 -14.66
C ALA A 15 2.86 42.50 -13.94
N ALA A 16 1.69 41.96 -14.22
CA ALA A 16 1.23 40.67 -13.70
C ALA A 16 2.13 39.52 -14.22
N LEU A 17 2.47 39.52 -15.51
CA LEU A 17 3.36 38.52 -16.10
C LEU A 17 4.77 38.60 -15.51
N ALA A 18 5.35 39.80 -15.39
CA ALA A 18 6.66 40.01 -14.78
C ALA A 18 6.67 39.57 -13.30
N SER A 19 5.60 39.85 -12.57
CA SER A 19 5.41 39.39 -11.18
C SER A 19 5.33 37.87 -11.12
N ALA A 20 4.58 37.23 -12.01
CA ALA A 20 4.48 35.77 -12.10
C ALA A 20 5.86 35.14 -12.39
N VAL A 21 6.60 35.68 -13.36
CA VAL A 21 7.97 35.22 -13.70
C VAL A 21 8.91 35.36 -12.50
N ARG A 22 8.85 36.48 -11.77
CA ARG A 22 9.68 36.71 -10.57
C ARG A 22 9.32 35.78 -9.41
N LEU A 23 8.04 35.49 -9.20
CA LEU A 23 7.57 34.65 -8.10
C LEU A 23 7.72 33.15 -8.40
N ASN A 24 7.68 32.75 -9.67
CA ASN A 24 7.67 31.34 -10.08
C ASN A 24 8.86 30.52 -9.54
N PRO A 25 10.13 30.97 -9.57
CA PRO A 25 11.24 30.20 -8.99
C PRO A 25 11.04 29.92 -7.50
N ARG A 26 10.63 30.93 -6.72
CA ARG A 26 10.39 30.78 -5.27
C ARG A 26 9.25 29.82 -4.97
N LEU A 27 8.16 29.90 -5.75
CA LEU A 27 7.03 28.99 -5.62
C LEU A 27 7.43 27.56 -5.99
N THR A 28 8.23 27.39 -7.04
CA THR A 28 8.75 26.07 -7.45
C THR A 28 9.64 25.47 -6.36
N THR A 29 10.59 26.22 -5.82
CA THR A 29 11.44 25.76 -4.71
C THR A 29 10.60 25.30 -3.52
N ARG A 30 9.63 26.11 -3.08
CA ARG A 30 8.73 25.73 -1.98
C ARG A 30 7.91 24.47 -2.27
N ARG A 31 7.43 24.29 -3.51
CA ARG A 31 6.70 23.07 -3.89
C ARG A 31 7.58 21.83 -3.84
N VAL A 32 8.87 21.95 -4.19
CA VAL A 32 9.83 20.85 -4.11
C VAL A 32 10.18 20.53 -2.64
N GLU A 33 10.47 21.56 -1.83
CA GLU A 33 10.73 21.41 -0.39
C GLU A 33 9.56 20.75 0.35
N GLN A 34 8.33 21.01 -0.08
CA GLN A 34 7.11 20.42 0.48
C GLN A 34 6.69 19.12 -0.21
N HIS A 35 7.49 18.58 -1.14
CA HIS A 35 7.20 17.36 -1.90
C HIS A 35 5.88 17.38 -2.69
N LEU A 36 5.35 18.57 -3.00
CA LEU A 36 4.14 18.75 -3.82
C LEU A 36 4.41 18.48 -5.30
N VAL A 37 5.66 18.58 -5.71
CA VAL A 37 6.11 18.32 -7.08
C VAL A 37 7.48 17.61 -7.08
N PRO A 38 7.80 16.79 -8.09
CA PRO A 38 9.16 16.39 -8.37
C PRO A 38 10.05 17.63 -8.54
N ALA A 39 11.34 17.49 -8.25
CA ALA A 39 12.35 18.54 -8.41
C ALA A 39 12.27 19.27 -9.77
N ALA A 40 12.83 20.48 -9.83
CA ALA A 40 12.53 21.55 -10.78
C ALA A 40 12.28 21.09 -12.24
N PRO A 41 11.31 21.69 -12.97
CA PRO A 41 10.81 21.17 -14.24
C PRO A 41 11.82 21.10 -15.39
N THR A 42 12.98 21.74 -15.31
CA THR A 42 13.81 22.01 -16.48
C THR A 42 15.04 21.13 -16.66
N GLU A 43 15.49 20.35 -15.67
CA GLU A 43 16.68 19.51 -15.85
C GLU A 43 16.40 18.01 -15.94
N THR A 44 15.21 17.55 -15.51
CA THR A 44 14.88 16.11 -15.47
C THR A 44 13.40 15.79 -15.70
N MET A 45 12.67 16.56 -16.54
CA MET A 45 11.37 16.07 -17.00
C MET A 45 11.59 14.82 -17.87
N PRO A 46 10.95 13.68 -17.56
CA PRO A 46 11.02 12.52 -18.44
C PRO A 46 10.62 12.93 -19.87
N PRO A 47 11.33 12.50 -20.93
CA PRO A 47 11.11 12.99 -22.29
C PRO A 47 9.66 12.95 -22.75
N LEU A 48 8.93 11.93 -22.31
CA LEU A 48 7.52 11.76 -22.63
C LEU A 48 6.61 12.79 -21.94
N LEU A 49 6.93 13.21 -20.71
CA LEU A 49 6.19 14.28 -20.03
C LEU A 49 6.49 15.64 -20.69
N ALA A 50 7.72 15.87 -21.15
CA ALA A 50 8.04 17.05 -21.94
C ALA A 50 7.28 17.05 -23.27
N PHE A 51 7.23 15.90 -23.96
CA PHE A 51 6.44 15.73 -25.17
C PHE A 51 4.95 16.00 -24.94
N THR A 52 4.29 15.33 -23.98
CA THR A 52 2.88 15.59 -23.70
C THR A 52 2.64 17.04 -23.30
N THR A 53 3.62 17.64 -22.60
CA THR A 53 3.53 19.02 -22.16
C THR A 53 3.57 20.02 -23.29
N VAL A 54 4.55 19.87 -24.18
CA VAL A 54 4.80 20.76 -25.31
C VAL A 54 3.77 20.54 -26.42
N THR A 55 3.50 19.28 -26.77
CA THR A 55 2.62 18.92 -27.89
C THR A 55 1.16 19.27 -27.61
N PHE A 56 0.63 18.93 -26.42
CA PHE A 56 -0.77 19.16 -26.12
C PHE A 56 -1.03 20.48 -25.37
N GLY A 57 -0.01 21.10 -24.76
CA GLY A 57 -0.17 22.39 -24.09
C GLY A 57 -1.35 22.41 -23.11
N GLY A 58 -2.29 23.32 -23.32
CA GLY A 58 -3.55 23.43 -22.57
C GLY A 58 -4.65 22.43 -22.95
N PHE A 59 -4.50 21.69 -24.05
CA PHE A 59 -5.47 20.70 -24.54
C PHE A 59 -5.27 19.29 -23.96
N ARG A 60 -4.37 19.11 -22.99
CA ARG A 60 -4.13 17.80 -22.34
C ARG A 60 -5.38 17.18 -21.74
N GLY A 61 -6.26 18.00 -21.16
CA GLY A 61 -7.53 17.53 -20.59
C GLY A 61 -8.40 16.87 -21.65
N LEU A 62 -8.61 17.53 -22.80
CA LEU A 62 -9.40 16.97 -23.90
C LEU A 62 -8.78 15.67 -24.46
N ALA A 63 -7.46 15.62 -24.57
CA ALA A 63 -6.77 14.40 -25.00
C ALA A 63 -6.96 13.26 -23.99
N ALA A 64 -6.92 13.55 -22.69
CA ALA A 64 -7.19 12.59 -21.64
C ALA A 64 -8.65 12.12 -21.70
N ASP A 65 -9.62 13.03 -21.85
CA ASP A 65 -11.05 12.69 -21.97
C ASP A 65 -11.32 11.75 -23.15
N LEU A 66 -10.69 12.00 -24.32
CA LEU A 66 -10.82 11.11 -25.48
C LEU A 66 -10.25 9.70 -25.20
N LEU A 67 -9.13 9.63 -24.49
CA LEU A 67 -8.54 8.35 -24.09
C LEU A 67 -9.41 7.63 -23.04
N TRP A 68 -10.05 8.36 -22.13
CA TRP A 68 -11.02 7.80 -21.19
C TRP A 68 -12.21 7.20 -21.92
N LEU A 69 -12.78 7.90 -22.89
CA LEU A 69 -13.88 7.37 -23.71
C LEU A 69 -13.47 6.09 -24.45
N ARG A 70 -12.27 6.06 -25.03
CA ARG A 70 -11.73 4.86 -25.68
C ARG A 70 -11.51 3.71 -24.69
N ALA A 71 -10.98 3.99 -23.50
CA ALA A 71 -10.77 2.96 -22.47
C ALA A 71 -12.10 2.31 -22.07
N THR A 72 -13.15 3.12 -21.90
CA THR A 72 -14.50 2.64 -21.59
C THR A 72 -15.04 1.73 -22.70
N ASP A 73 -14.99 2.17 -23.97
CA ASP A 73 -15.45 1.35 -25.12
C ASP A 73 -14.72 0.00 -25.21
N LEU A 74 -13.40 -0.01 -25.04
CA LEU A 74 -12.60 -1.23 -25.03
C LEU A 74 -12.95 -2.15 -23.86
N GLN A 75 -13.20 -1.60 -22.66
CA GLN A 75 -13.63 -2.41 -21.52
C GLN A 75 -15.01 -3.03 -21.75
N GLU A 76 -15.97 -2.30 -22.30
CA GLU A 76 -17.30 -2.79 -22.62
C GLU A 76 -17.27 -3.90 -23.68
N ARG A 77 -16.33 -3.83 -24.63
CA ARG A 77 -16.11 -4.85 -25.66
C ARG A 77 -15.27 -6.05 -25.20
N GLY A 78 -14.70 -6.00 -24.01
CA GLY A 78 -13.82 -7.06 -23.49
C GLY A 78 -12.40 -7.05 -24.07
N GLU A 79 -11.98 -5.96 -24.69
CA GLU A 79 -10.69 -5.80 -25.36
C GLU A 79 -9.65 -5.17 -24.43
N TYR A 80 -9.18 -5.95 -23.46
CA TYR A 80 -8.37 -5.40 -22.37
C TYR A 80 -6.91 -5.09 -22.73
N PHE A 81 -6.34 -5.73 -23.75
CA PHE A 81 -4.88 -5.69 -24.00
C PHE A 81 -4.30 -4.28 -24.14
N GLU A 82 -5.04 -3.34 -24.73
CA GLU A 82 -4.59 -1.96 -24.95
C GLU A 82 -4.75 -1.05 -23.70
N LEU A 83 -5.50 -1.51 -22.68
CA LEU A 83 -5.85 -0.66 -21.55
C LEU A 83 -4.65 -0.28 -20.68
N VAL A 84 -3.60 -1.10 -20.63
CA VAL A 84 -2.35 -0.73 -19.93
C VAL A 84 -1.73 0.50 -20.59
N GLN A 85 -1.67 0.53 -21.92
CA GLN A 85 -1.07 1.64 -22.67
C GLN A 85 -1.96 2.88 -22.58
N ILE A 86 -3.28 2.74 -22.67
CA ILE A 86 -4.20 3.87 -22.54
C ILE A 86 -4.12 4.49 -21.14
N ALA A 87 -4.11 3.66 -20.08
CA ALA A 87 -3.93 4.11 -18.71
C ALA A 87 -2.60 4.84 -18.49
N ASP A 88 -1.52 4.32 -19.07
CA ASP A 88 -0.20 4.96 -19.05
C ASP A 88 -0.21 6.33 -19.75
N TRP A 89 -0.91 6.47 -20.88
CA TRP A 89 -1.09 7.77 -21.54
C TRP A 89 -1.93 8.76 -20.72
N ILE A 90 -3.08 8.32 -20.21
CA ILE A 90 -3.97 9.14 -19.38
C ILE A 90 -3.19 9.70 -18.17
N THR A 91 -2.49 8.82 -17.45
CA THR A 91 -1.70 9.23 -16.28
C THR A 91 -0.55 10.20 -16.63
N LYS A 92 0.03 10.11 -17.83
CA LYS A 92 1.06 11.04 -18.31
C LYS A 92 0.51 12.36 -18.84
N LEU A 93 -0.76 12.40 -19.25
CA LEU A 93 -1.48 13.64 -19.58
C LEU A 93 -1.91 14.38 -18.32
N GLU A 94 -2.23 13.64 -17.25
CA GLU A 94 -2.71 14.16 -15.97
C GLU A 94 -1.82 13.79 -14.77
N PRO A 95 -0.49 14.01 -14.82
CA PRO A 95 0.46 13.41 -13.88
C PRO A 95 0.33 13.91 -12.43
N ARG A 96 -0.36 15.03 -12.23
CA ARG A 96 -0.60 15.68 -10.93
C ARG A 96 -1.89 15.21 -10.23
N PHE A 97 -2.77 14.53 -10.95
CA PHE A 97 -4.02 14.05 -10.38
C PHE A 97 -3.80 12.66 -9.79
N THR A 98 -3.55 12.61 -8.48
CA THR A 98 -3.30 11.35 -7.76
C THR A 98 -4.48 10.37 -7.90
N SER A 99 -5.71 10.87 -7.98
CA SER A 99 -6.90 10.05 -8.23
C SER A 99 -6.86 9.29 -9.55
N VAL A 100 -6.26 9.86 -10.60
CA VAL A 100 -6.11 9.19 -11.91
C VAL A 100 -5.16 8.00 -11.80
N TRP A 101 -4.02 8.18 -11.12
CA TRP A 101 -3.09 7.09 -10.85
C TRP A 101 -3.73 5.98 -10.01
N ALA A 102 -4.40 6.36 -8.92
CA ALA A 102 -5.10 5.42 -8.03
C ALA A 102 -6.18 4.64 -8.78
N PHE A 103 -7.03 5.34 -9.54
CA PHE A 103 -8.07 4.70 -10.33
C PHE A 103 -7.50 3.73 -11.35
N GLN A 104 -6.50 4.13 -12.15
CA GLN A 104 -6.00 3.29 -13.22
C GLN A 104 -5.35 2.01 -12.68
N ALA A 105 -4.59 2.13 -11.58
CA ALA A 105 -4.03 0.96 -10.92
C ALA A 105 -5.10 0.06 -10.30
N TRP A 106 -6.13 0.66 -9.70
CA TRP A 106 -7.27 -0.07 -9.15
C TRP A 106 -8.06 -0.77 -10.26
N ASN A 107 -8.31 -0.12 -11.40
CA ASN A 107 -8.99 -0.68 -12.55
C ASN A 107 -8.25 -1.92 -13.08
N MET A 108 -6.92 -1.84 -13.23
CA MET A 108 -6.10 -3.00 -13.61
C MET A 108 -6.17 -4.12 -12.58
N ALA A 109 -5.94 -3.78 -11.31
CA ALA A 109 -5.81 -4.76 -10.25
C ALA A 109 -7.15 -5.37 -9.82
N TYR A 110 -8.27 -4.67 -9.92
CA TYR A 110 -9.58 -5.12 -9.41
C TYR A 110 -10.60 -5.36 -10.51
N ASN A 111 -10.75 -4.46 -11.47
CA ASN A 111 -11.80 -4.62 -12.49
C ASN A 111 -11.37 -5.55 -13.62
N ILE A 112 -10.19 -5.30 -14.22
CA ILE A 112 -9.74 -6.07 -15.39
C ILE A 112 -9.28 -7.45 -14.94
N SER A 113 -8.47 -7.53 -13.88
CA SER A 113 -7.91 -8.82 -13.43
C SER A 113 -8.98 -9.84 -13.05
N VAL A 114 -10.19 -9.45 -12.60
CA VAL A 114 -11.22 -10.41 -12.20
C VAL A 114 -12.04 -10.94 -13.37
N LEU A 115 -11.94 -10.32 -14.54
CA LEU A 115 -12.62 -10.75 -15.77
C LEU A 115 -11.87 -11.88 -16.48
N LEU A 116 -10.63 -12.16 -16.06
CA LEU A 116 -9.76 -13.17 -16.66
C LEU A 116 -9.80 -14.46 -15.82
N ASN A 117 -9.82 -15.59 -16.51
CA ASN A 117 -9.90 -16.91 -15.88
C ASN A 117 -8.52 -17.43 -15.43
N ASP A 118 -7.46 -17.19 -16.20
CA ASP A 118 -6.11 -17.69 -15.90
C ASP A 118 -5.43 -16.87 -14.80
N PRO A 119 -5.10 -17.45 -13.62
CA PRO A 119 -4.41 -16.75 -12.54
C PRO A 119 -3.11 -16.05 -12.97
N ALA A 120 -2.38 -16.60 -13.94
CA ALA A 120 -1.14 -16.01 -14.43
C ALA A 120 -1.41 -14.69 -15.19
N GLU A 121 -2.42 -14.65 -16.06
CA GLU A 121 -2.87 -13.41 -16.70
C GLU A 121 -3.41 -12.39 -15.68
N ARG A 122 -4.21 -12.84 -14.70
CA ARG A 122 -4.69 -11.96 -13.61
C ARG A 122 -3.51 -11.33 -12.87
N TRP A 123 -2.48 -12.11 -12.56
CA TRP A 123 -1.27 -11.62 -11.91
C TRP A 123 -0.54 -10.55 -12.72
N ARG A 124 -0.47 -10.69 -14.05
CA ARG A 124 0.14 -9.65 -14.92
C ARG A 124 -0.58 -8.30 -14.76
N TRP A 125 -1.91 -8.30 -14.71
CA TRP A 125 -2.69 -7.07 -14.48
C TRP A 125 -2.53 -6.51 -13.08
N VAL A 126 -2.53 -7.36 -12.05
CA VAL A 126 -2.27 -6.92 -10.67
C VAL A 126 -0.88 -6.30 -10.55
N ARG A 127 0.15 -6.95 -11.11
CA ARG A 127 1.54 -6.45 -11.13
C ARG A 127 1.66 -5.16 -11.94
N ALA A 128 0.91 -5.02 -13.03
CA ALA A 128 0.84 -3.77 -13.80
C ALA A 128 0.26 -2.62 -12.98
N GLY A 129 -0.83 -2.85 -12.23
CA GLY A 129 -1.40 -1.84 -11.33
C GLY A 129 -0.44 -1.42 -10.21
N VAL A 130 0.21 -2.39 -9.56
CA VAL A 130 1.26 -2.13 -8.55
C VAL A 130 2.40 -1.30 -9.15
N SER A 131 2.91 -1.70 -10.32
CA SER A 131 4.02 -1.01 -10.97
C SER A 131 3.64 0.40 -11.43
N LEU A 132 2.40 0.61 -11.90
CA LEU A 132 1.90 1.92 -12.30
C LEU A 132 1.95 2.92 -11.13
N LEU A 133 1.44 2.53 -9.95
CA LEU A 133 1.51 3.39 -8.76
C LEU A 133 2.94 3.58 -8.27
N ARG A 134 3.65 2.47 -8.07
CA ARG A 134 4.96 2.46 -7.43
C ARG A 134 6.02 3.17 -8.28
N ASP A 135 6.07 2.87 -9.57
CA ASP A 135 7.18 3.28 -10.43
C ASP A 135 6.94 4.66 -11.06
N ASN A 136 5.68 4.99 -11.34
CA ASN A 136 5.29 6.22 -12.01
C ASN A 136 4.47 7.15 -11.10
N GLY A 137 3.40 6.64 -10.47
CA GLY A 137 2.52 7.45 -9.62
C GLY A 137 3.27 8.18 -8.50
N LEU A 138 4.04 7.45 -7.70
CA LEU A 138 4.88 8.00 -6.63
C LEU A 138 6.06 8.82 -7.16
N ARG A 139 6.58 8.49 -8.35
CA ARG A 139 7.63 9.31 -8.99
C ARG A 139 7.13 10.72 -9.32
N TYR A 140 5.91 10.85 -9.83
CA TYR A 140 5.31 12.14 -10.16
C TYR A 140 4.63 12.83 -8.97
N ASN A 141 4.29 12.07 -7.93
CA ASN A 141 3.60 12.56 -6.73
C ASN A 141 4.28 12.02 -5.44
N PRO A 142 5.56 12.35 -5.21
CA PRO A 142 6.34 11.74 -4.12
C PRO A 142 5.79 12.05 -2.73
N GLY A 143 5.17 13.22 -2.55
CA GLY A 143 4.54 13.61 -1.29
C GLY A 143 3.09 13.13 -1.10
N SER A 144 2.58 12.21 -1.92
CA SER A 144 1.20 11.75 -1.79
C SER A 144 1.07 10.61 -0.77
N ALA A 145 0.66 10.93 0.46
CA ALA A 145 0.30 9.93 1.46
C ALA A 145 -0.84 9.01 0.96
N GLY A 146 -1.79 9.57 0.21
CA GLY A 146 -2.86 8.80 -0.43
C GLY A 146 -2.35 7.72 -1.38
N LEU A 147 -1.43 8.03 -2.29
CA LEU A 147 -0.88 7.01 -3.21
C LEU A 147 -0.07 5.92 -2.48
N HIS A 148 0.63 6.28 -1.41
CA HIS A 148 1.28 5.30 -0.54
C HIS A 148 0.26 4.36 0.11
N TYR A 149 -0.87 4.90 0.58
CA TYR A 149 -1.96 4.08 1.08
C TYR A 149 -2.51 3.15 0.00
N GLU A 150 -2.79 3.65 -1.21
CA GLU A 150 -3.36 2.81 -2.28
C GLU A 150 -2.40 1.68 -2.67
N LEU A 151 -1.09 1.94 -2.68
CA LEU A 151 -0.08 0.91 -2.89
C LEU A 151 -0.04 -0.10 -1.74
N ALA A 152 -0.08 0.36 -0.49
CA ALA A 152 -0.18 -0.51 0.68
C ALA A 152 -1.47 -1.36 0.65
N TRP A 153 -2.58 -0.79 0.21
CA TRP A 153 -3.87 -1.46 0.06
C TRP A 153 -3.83 -2.57 -1.00
N LEU A 154 -3.14 -2.36 -2.13
CA LEU A 154 -2.93 -3.43 -3.10
C LEU A 154 -2.19 -4.62 -2.47
N PHE A 155 -1.09 -4.37 -1.75
CA PHE A 155 -0.36 -5.44 -1.07
C PHE A 155 -1.19 -6.12 0.01
N PHE A 156 -1.85 -5.34 0.87
CA PHE A 156 -2.65 -5.86 1.97
C PHE A 156 -3.89 -6.61 1.48
N HIS A 157 -4.76 -5.94 0.74
CA HIS A 157 -6.07 -6.47 0.39
C HIS A 157 -6.04 -7.35 -0.86
N LYS A 158 -5.39 -6.91 -1.96
CA LYS A 158 -5.44 -7.66 -3.24
C LYS A 158 -4.52 -8.88 -3.22
N LEU A 159 -3.31 -8.73 -2.69
CA LEU A 159 -2.33 -9.82 -2.61
C LEU A 159 -2.44 -10.59 -1.27
N GLY A 160 -2.54 -9.87 -0.16
CA GLY A 160 -2.48 -10.44 1.20
C GLY A 160 -3.76 -11.14 1.65
N GLN A 161 -4.94 -10.64 1.32
CA GLN A 161 -6.20 -11.22 1.80
C GLN A 161 -6.78 -12.29 0.87
N GLY A 162 -7.69 -13.09 1.41
CA GLY A 162 -8.33 -14.22 0.72
C GLY A 162 -9.60 -13.88 -0.05
N TYR A 163 -9.79 -12.61 -0.44
CA TYR A 163 -11.01 -12.17 -1.13
C TYR A 163 -10.98 -12.45 -2.64
N ASP A 164 -9.81 -12.49 -3.26
CA ASP A 164 -9.66 -12.87 -4.66
C ASP A 164 -9.40 -14.37 -4.79
N GLN A 165 -10.10 -15.07 -5.68
CA GLN A 165 -9.93 -16.51 -5.87
C GLN A 165 -8.49 -16.92 -6.27
N ALA A 166 -7.74 -16.05 -6.96
CA ALA A 166 -6.36 -16.29 -7.35
C ALA A 166 -5.32 -15.74 -6.35
N HIS A 167 -5.74 -15.34 -5.15
CA HIS A 167 -4.84 -14.73 -4.17
C HIS A 167 -3.63 -15.59 -3.79
N LEU A 168 -3.79 -16.93 -3.68
CA LEU A 168 -2.66 -17.84 -3.39
C LEU A 168 -1.63 -17.85 -4.53
N PHE A 169 -2.09 -17.72 -5.78
CA PHE A 169 -1.19 -17.59 -6.92
C PHE A 169 -0.38 -16.29 -6.83
N TYR A 170 -1.04 -15.15 -6.53
CA TYR A 170 -0.36 -13.86 -6.39
C TYR A 170 0.69 -13.89 -5.27
N LYS A 171 0.34 -14.46 -4.10
CA LYS A 171 1.27 -14.61 -2.98
C LYS A 171 2.47 -15.47 -3.34
N ARG A 172 2.24 -16.59 -4.04
CA ARG A 172 3.32 -17.48 -4.49
C ARG A 172 4.24 -16.78 -5.47
N ALA A 173 3.70 -16.17 -6.52
CA ALA A 173 4.48 -15.46 -7.53
C ALA A 173 5.31 -14.32 -6.90
N TRP A 174 4.71 -13.55 -5.97
CA TRP A 174 5.44 -12.52 -5.23
C TRP A 174 6.53 -13.10 -4.31
N ALA A 175 6.22 -14.17 -3.58
CA ALA A 175 7.18 -14.82 -2.69
C ALA A 175 8.37 -15.41 -3.44
N GLU A 176 8.19 -15.92 -4.66
CA GLU A 176 9.27 -16.37 -5.54
C GLU A 176 10.20 -15.22 -5.92
N GLU A 177 9.66 -14.10 -6.38
CA GLU A 177 10.42 -12.88 -6.69
C GLU A 177 11.24 -12.40 -5.47
N MET A 178 10.60 -12.33 -4.30
CA MET A 178 11.24 -11.85 -3.08
C MET A 178 12.24 -12.86 -2.51
N THR A 179 12.01 -14.17 -2.68
CA THR A 179 12.97 -15.20 -2.26
C THR A 179 14.23 -15.15 -3.12
N ALA A 180 14.11 -14.91 -4.42
CA ALA A 180 15.27 -14.71 -5.28
C ALA A 180 16.13 -13.52 -4.84
N LEU A 181 15.48 -12.47 -4.31
CA LEU A 181 16.15 -11.26 -3.85
C LEU A 181 16.78 -11.40 -2.46
N PHE A 182 16.04 -11.97 -1.50
CA PHE A 182 16.42 -11.99 -0.08
C PHE A 182 17.00 -13.32 0.39
N GLY A 183 16.75 -14.42 -0.32
CA GLY A 183 17.18 -15.78 0.04
C GLY A 183 16.39 -16.42 1.19
N GLY A 184 15.53 -15.68 1.89
CA GLY A 184 14.75 -16.18 3.03
C GLY A 184 13.71 -15.17 3.50
N ALA A 185 13.09 -15.46 4.66
CA ALA A 185 12.06 -14.60 5.24
C ALA A 185 12.56 -13.21 5.61
N GLN A 186 13.75 -13.15 6.21
CA GLN A 186 14.38 -11.92 6.63
C GLN A 186 15.58 -11.63 5.72
N PRO A 187 15.69 -10.43 5.13
CA PRO A 187 16.85 -10.05 4.36
C PRO A 187 18.12 -10.07 5.23
N ASP A 188 19.17 -10.74 4.77
CA ASP A 188 20.52 -10.50 5.27
C ASP A 188 20.98 -9.14 4.71
N TYR A 189 20.74 -8.07 5.46
CA TYR A 189 21.05 -6.71 5.03
C TYR A 189 22.54 -6.51 4.76
N ALA A 190 23.44 -7.16 5.50
CA ALA A 190 24.87 -7.03 5.27
C ALA A 190 25.24 -7.59 3.90
N ARG A 191 24.74 -8.79 3.58
CA ARG A 191 24.93 -9.42 2.27
C ARG A 191 24.24 -8.65 1.15
N LEU A 192 23.03 -8.16 1.39
CA LEU A 192 22.24 -7.39 0.41
C LEU A 192 22.93 -6.07 0.05
N LEU A 193 23.50 -5.37 1.04
CA LEU A 193 24.25 -4.12 0.82
C LEU A 193 25.61 -4.36 0.17
N ALA A 194 26.20 -5.54 0.35
CA ALA A 194 27.47 -5.94 -0.28
C ALA A 194 27.32 -6.43 -1.74
N ASP A 195 26.09 -6.65 -2.23
CA ASP A 195 25.80 -7.09 -3.60
C ASP A 195 25.21 -5.92 -4.43
N PRO A 196 26.01 -5.23 -5.27
CA PRO A 196 25.58 -4.03 -5.98
C PRO A 196 24.42 -4.29 -6.95
N GLU A 197 24.38 -5.47 -7.59
CA GLU A 197 23.36 -5.77 -8.59
C GLU A 197 22.03 -6.09 -7.90
N ARG A 198 22.04 -6.87 -6.81
CA ARG A 198 20.83 -7.08 -6.00
C ARG A 198 20.33 -5.77 -5.40
N LEU A 199 21.22 -4.92 -4.92
CA LEU A 199 20.86 -3.60 -4.38
C LEU A 199 20.25 -2.70 -5.45
N ARG A 200 20.79 -2.73 -6.67
CA ARG A 200 20.22 -2.01 -7.83
C ARG A 200 18.83 -2.54 -8.16
N VAL A 201 18.64 -3.86 -8.27
CA VAL A 201 17.33 -4.47 -8.52
C VAL A 201 16.32 -4.10 -7.42
N LEU A 202 16.72 -4.19 -6.15
CA LEU A 202 15.88 -3.81 -5.01
C LEU A 202 15.38 -2.36 -5.11
N ARG A 203 16.28 -1.42 -5.39
CA ARG A 203 15.96 0.02 -5.44
C ARG A 203 15.29 0.45 -6.74
N GLU A 204 15.71 -0.08 -7.87
CA GLU A 204 15.26 0.37 -9.19
C GLU A 204 14.06 -0.40 -9.71
N VAL A 205 13.95 -1.70 -9.41
CA VAL A 205 12.82 -2.54 -9.85
C VAL A 205 11.76 -2.57 -8.77
N TYR A 206 12.12 -2.92 -7.53
CA TYR A 206 11.14 -3.09 -6.45
C TYR A 206 10.83 -1.81 -5.67
N LYS A 207 11.62 -0.75 -5.89
CA LYS A 207 11.52 0.54 -5.18
C LYS A 207 11.58 0.42 -3.66
N LEU A 208 12.30 -0.60 -3.19
CA LEU A 208 12.54 -0.82 -1.77
C LEU A 208 13.89 -0.21 -1.39
N ASP A 209 13.89 0.65 -0.37
CA ASP A 209 15.11 1.18 0.22
C ASP A 209 15.53 0.33 1.42
N PRO A 210 16.75 -0.24 1.45
CA PRO A 210 17.16 -1.14 2.52
C PRO A 210 17.20 -0.46 3.90
N THR A 211 17.53 0.83 3.97
CA THR A 211 17.51 1.58 5.24
C THR A 211 16.08 1.75 5.76
N ALA A 212 15.13 2.03 4.86
CA ALA A 212 13.72 2.07 5.20
C ALA A 212 13.19 0.69 5.62
N MET A 213 13.58 -0.39 4.93
CA MET A 213 13.23 -1.77 5.32
C MET A 213 13.76 -2.11 6.72
N GLN A 214 15.01 -1.78 7.04
CA GLN A 214 15.58 -1.98 8.37
C GLN A 214 14.80 -1.22 9.46
N ARG A 215 14.36 0.01 9.19
CA ARG A 215 13.50 0.77 10.12
C ARG A 215 12.15 0.09 10.34
N VAL A 216 11.57 -0.45 9.28
CA VAL A 216 10.31 -1.22 9.35
C VAL A 216 10.51 -2.48 10.19
N ASP A 217 11.56 -3.26 9.96
CA ASP A 217 11.86 -4.45 10.76
C ASP A 217 12.13 -4.12 12.23
N ALA A 218 12.86 -3.04 12.51
CA ALA A 218 13.14 -2.61 13.88
C ALA A 218 11.86 -2.23 14.65
N ALA A 219 10.91 -1.59 13.97
CA ALA A 219 9.65 -1.15 14.55
C ALA A 219 8.62 -2.28 14.68
N TYR A 220 8.52 -3.12 13.64
CA TYR A 220 7.37 -3.99 13.41
C TYR A 220 7.70 -5.48 13.20
N GLY A 221 8.98 -5.84 13.15
CA GLY A 221 9.44 -7.21 12.91
C GLY A 221 9.33 -8.15 14.11
N PRO A 222 9.59 -9.46 13.88
CA PRO A 222 10.18 -10.04 12.68
C PRO A 222 9.17 -10.24 11.53
N LEU A 223 9.35 -9.54 10.39
CA LEU A 223 8.51 -9.70 9.21
C LEU A 223 9.10 -10.74 8.24
N ASP A 224 8.22 -11.44 7.50
CA ASP A 224 8.61 -12.23 6.34
C ASP A 224 8.44 -11.39 5.07
N TRP A 225 9.56 -10.85 4.56
CA TRP A 225 9.58 -9.96 3.39
C TRP A 225 9.22 -10.66 2.07
N ARG A 226 9.02 -11.97 2.10
CA ARG A 226 8.47 -12.72 0.96
C ARG A 226 6.96 -12.57 0.87
N LEU A 227 6.29 -12.17 1.96
CA LEU A 227 4.83 -12.08 2.03
C LEU A 227 4.33 -10.63 1.88
N PRO A 228 3.12 -10.42 1.32
CA PRO A 228 2.61 -9.08 1.01
C PRO A 228 2.50 -8.13 2.20
N ASP A 229 2.22 -8.65 3.41
CA ASP A 229 2.00 -7.82 4.59
C ASP A 229 3.20 -6.95 4.95
N ALA A 230 4.43 -7.46 4.76
CA ALA A 230 5.65 -6.69 4.99
C ALA A 230 5.72 -5.46 4.04
N HIS A 231 5.29 -5.63 2.80
CA HIS A 231 5.26 -4.57 1.79
C HIS A 231 4.13 -3.58 2.05
N ALA A 232 2.96 -4.04 2.51
CA ALA A 232 1.89 -3.17 2.94
C ALA A 232 2.33 -2.25 4.08
N ILE A 233 2.99 -2.80 5.11
CA ILE A 233 3.56 -2.03 6.22
C ILE A 233 4.62 -1.06 5.70
N TYR A 234 5.54 -1.52 4.85
CA TYR A 234 6.59 -0.67 4.29
C TYR A 234 6.03 0.58 3.59
N TRP A 235 5.08 0.38 2.67
CA TRP A 235 4.50 1.50 1.92
C TRP A 235 3.64 2.41 2.79
N ALA A 236 2.92 1.86 3.77
CA ALA A 236 2.18 2.66 4.73
C ALA A 236 3.12 3.55 5.58
N VAL A 237 4.24 2.99 6.03
CA VAL A 237 5.28 3.72 6.77
C VAL A 237 5.95 4.80 5.91
N GLN A 238 6.21 4.53 4.62
CA GLN A 238 6.70 5.58 3.71
C GLN A 238 5.67 6.71 3.53
N GLY A 239 4.38 6.38 3.48
CA GLY A 239 3.31 7.38 3.39
C GLY A 239 3.25 8.31 4.60
N LYS A 240 3.59 7.81 5.80
CA LYS A 240 3.50 8.57 7.06
C LYS A 240 4.35 9.84 7.07
N SER A 241 5.49 9.89 6.37
CA SER A 241 6.30 11.12 6.30
C SER A 241 5.62 12.28 5.57
N TYR A 242 4.56 11.99 4.81
CA TYR A 242 3.81 12.98 4.03
C TYR A 242 2.37 13.16 4.53
N ALA A 243 1.94 12.33 5.46
CA ALA A 243 0.56 12.25 5.90
C ALA A 243 0.16 13.45 6.76
N LYS A 244 -1.10 13.87 6.63
CA LYS A 244 -1.71 14.90 7.49
C LYS A 244 -3.12 14.47 7.87
N ALA A 245 -3.49 14.72 9.12
CA ALA A 245 -4.86 14.54 9.63
C ALA A 245 -5.47 13.17 9.23
N PHE A 246 -6.41 13.16 8.30
CA PHE A 246 -7.11 11.95 7.85
C PHE A 246 -6.19 10.87 7.29
N ASP A 247 -5.21 11.25 6.44
CA ASP A 247 -4.30 10.28 5.84
C ASP A 247 -3.41 9.60 6.90
N ASP A 248 -3.10 10.31 7.97
CA ASP A 248 -2.27 9.81 9.06
C ASP A 248 -2.99 8.66 9.78
N ALA A 249 -4.26 8.86 10.13
CA ALA A 249 -5.10 7.83 10.74
C ALA A 249 -5.32 6.64 9.81
N ARG A 250 -5.52 6.89 8.52
CA ARG A 250 -5.72 5.87 7.49
C ARG A 250 -4.47 4.98 7.34
N LEU A 251 -3.28 5.56 7.36
CA LEU A 251 -2.00 4.83 7.27
C LEU A 251 -1.68 4.06 8.56
N ASP A 252 -1.92 4.62 9.73
CA ASP A 252 -1.73 3.87 10.99
C ASP A 252 -2.67 2.67 11.09
N ARG A 253 -3.89 2.83 10.57
CA ARG A 253 -4.84 1.72 10.43
C ARG A 253 -4.34 0.63 9.50
N MET A 254 -3.80 1.01 8.34
CA MET A 254 -3.16 0.05 7.43
C MET A 254 -2.05 -0.74 8.13
N ILE A 255 -1.19 -0.06 8.91
CA ILE A 255 -0.08 -0.71 9.61
C ILE A 255 -0.57 -1.75 10.62
N PHE A 256 -1.52 -1.41 11.52
CA PHE A 256 -1.98 -2.40 12.50
C PHE A 256 -2.77 -3.54 11.85
N GLN A 257 -3.50 -3.28 10.75
CA GLN A 257 -4.26 -4.31 10.04
C GLN A 257 -3.32 -5.29 9.34
N ALA A 258 -2.32 -4.79 8.62
CA ALA A 258 -1.31 -5.64 7.99
C ALA A 258 -0.47 -6.40 9.02
N LEU A 259 -0.18 -5.80 10.19
CA LEU A 259 0.48 -6.50 11.28
C LEU A 259 -0.37 -7.63 11.87
N ALA A 260 -1.66 -7.39 12.07
CA ALA A 260 -2.58 -8.41 12.54
C ALA A 260 -2.69 -9.56 11.54
N ASP A 261 -2.71 -9.28 10.23
CA ASP A 261 -2.72 -10.32 9.20
C ASP A 261 -1.39 -11.06 9.12
N ALA A 262 -0.25 -10.37 9.28
CA ALA A 262 1.06 -11.00 9.41
C ALA A 262 1.18 -11.87 10.67
N PHE A 263 0.54 -11.52 11.79
CA PHE A 263 0.48 -12.40 12.95
C PHE A 263 -0.24 -13.72 12.62
N LYS A 264 -1.33 -13.65 11.84
CA LYS A 264 -2.15 -14.80 11.47
C LYS A 264 -1.54 -15.65 10.35
N HIS A 265 -0.90 -15.01 9.38
CA HIS A 265 -0.45 -15.60 8.12
C HIS A 265 0.90 -15.03 7.63
N GLY A 266 1.83 -14.70 8.53
CA GLY A 266 3.08 -14.01 8.19
C GLY A 266 4.33 -14.88 8.18
N ARG A 267 4.20 -16.21 8.04
CA ARG A 267 5.34 -17.11 7.80
C ARG A 267 5.08 -18.01 6.61
N LEU A 268 5.96 -17.96 5.62
CA LEU A 268 5.99 -19.00 4.58
C LEU A 268 6.71 -20.23 5.14
N LEU A 269 5.95 -21.33 5.30
CA LEU A 269 6.38 -22.56 5.97
C LEU A 269 7.09 -23.54 5.04
N THR A 270 6.63 -23.64 3.79
CA THR A 270 7.20 -24.55 2.80
C THR A 270 8.34 -23.89 2.05
N LYS A 271 9.30 -24.70 1.58
CA LYS A 271 10.27 -24.23 0.60
C LYS A 271 9.55 -24.11 -0.74
N LEU A 272 9.76 -23.03 -1.47
CA LEU A 272 9.05 -22.73 -2.73
C LEU A 272 9.27 -23.77 -3.86
N ASN A 273 10.22 -24.70 -3.69
CA ASN A 273 10.50 -25.80 -4.60
C ASN A 273 9.68 -27.07 -4.30
N GLU A 274 8.91 -27.08 -3.21
CA GLU A 274 7.94 -28.13 -2.89
C GLU A 274 6.58 -27.78 -3.54
N ALA A 275 5.80 -28.79 -3.94
CA ALA A 275 4.52 -28.59 -4.62
C ALA A 275 3.47 -27.83 -3.76
N GLU A 276 3.74 -27.68 -2.46
CA GLU A 276 2.84 -27.09 -1.48
C GLU A 276 3.28 -25.66 -1.13
N PHE A 277 2.36 -24.69 -1.25
CA PHE A 277 2.58 -23.31 -0.82
C PHE A 277 1.76 -23.07 0.44
N THR A 278 2.41 -23.19 1.59
CA THR A 278 1.74 -23.16 2.89
C THR A 278 2.23 -21.98 3.70
N ILE A 279 1.28 -21.16 4.13
CA ILE A 279 1.51 -20.00 4.98
C ILE A 279 0.96 -20.31 6.36
N GLY A 280 1.76 -20.05 7.39
CA GLY A 280 1.38 -20.21 8.79
C GLY A 280 1.49 -18.90 9.58
N PRO A 281 1.16 -18.97 10.87
CA PRO A 281 1.16 -17.82 11.74
C PRO A 281 2.56 -17.37 12.13
N ASN A 282 2.71 -16.06 12.38
CA ASN A 282 3.90 -15.46 12.96
C ASN A 282 3.61 -14.96 14.38
N LEU A 283 3.46 -15.90 15.30
CA LEU A 283 2.99 -15.61 16.67
C LEU A 283 3.94 -14.70 17.47
N ASP A 284 5.20 -14.58 17.05
CA ASP A 284 6.20 -13.73 17.68
C ASP A 284 5.93 -12.24 17.43
N LEU A 285 5.03 -11.90 16.49
CA LEU A 285 4.58 -10.53 16.24
C LEU A 285 3.60 -9.99 17.30
N LEU A 286 3.03 -10.83 18.16
CA LEU A 286 2.00 -10.41 19.13
C LEU A 286 2.35 -9.11 19.88
N PRO A 287 3.56 -8.95 20.47
CA PRO A 287 3.88 -7.73 21.21
C PRO A 287 3.92 -6.48 20.32
N ARG A 288 4.30 -6.63 19.04
CA ARG A 288 4.35 -5.53 18.08
C ARG A 288 2.96 -5.13 17.60
N VAL A 289 2.10 -6.11 17.38
CA VAL A 289 0.70 -5.87 16.98
C VAL A 289 -0.04 -5.15 18.10
N ASP A 290 0.04 -5.65 19.33
CA ASP A 290 -0.57 -5.05 20.53
C ASP A 290 -0.04 -3.61 20.75
N ALA A 291 1.29 -3.43 20.73
CA ALA A 291 1.89 -2.11 20.88
C ALA A 291 1.41 -1.11 19.82
N GLN A 292 1.27 -1.54 18.55
CA GLN A 292 0.78 -0.68 17.48
C GLN A 292 -0.70 -0.34 17.68
N TYR A 293 -1.56 -1.31 17.99
CA TYR A 293 -2.97 -1.03 18.30
C TYR A 293 -3.13 -0.01 19.43
N LEU A 294 -2.38 -0.20 20.52
CA LEU A 294 -2.39 0.71 21.67
C LEU A 294 -1.85 2.09 21.31
N ALA A 295 -0.80 2.18 20.51
CA ALA A 295 -0.25 3.45 20.04
C ALA A 295 -1.27 4.20 19.17
N THR A 296 -1.90 3.50 18.22
CA THR A 296 -2.92 4.08 17.34
C THR A 296 -4.18 4.49 18.11
N ALA A 297 -4.64 3.68 19.08
CA ALA A 297 -5.78 4.04 19.93
C ALA A 297 -5.50 5.29 20.81
N ARG A 298 -4.25 5.48 21.25
CA ARG A 298 -3.83 6.71 21.95
C ARG A 298 -3.77 7.92 21.02
N ALA A 299 -3.32 7.74 19.78
CA ALA A 299 -3.26 8.82 18.78
C ALA A 299 -4.66 9.28 18.34
N TYR A 300 -5.63 8.36 18.29
CA TYR A 300 -7.00 8.62 17.84
C TYR A 300 -8.04 8.20 18.89
N PRO A 301 -8.09 8.89 20.06
CA PRO A 301 -8.89 8.45 21.21
C PRO A 301 -10.41 8.42 20.98
N ASN A 302 -10.88 9.17 19.97
CA ASN A 302 -12.29 9.27 19.60
C ASN A 302 -12.75 8.18 18.60
N ASP A 303 -11.83 7.33 18.11
CA ASP A 303 -12.18 6.22 17.22
C ASP A 303 -12.27 4.91 18.01
N ASP A 304 -13.47 4.62 18.51
CA ASP A 304 -13.75 3.38 19.25
C ASP A 304 -13.69 2.12 18.38
N THR A 305 -13.67 2.26 17.05
CA THR A 305 -13.51 1.11 16.15
C THR A 305 -12.12 0.48 16.28
N ILE A 306 -11.11 1.26 16.69
CA ILE A 306 -9.74 0.77 16.91
C ILE A 306 -9.69 -0.11 18.15
N LYS A 307 -10.31 0.32 19.26
CA LYS A 307 -10.42 -0.46 20.49
C LYS A 307 -11.20 -1.75 20.25
N THR A 308 -12.30 -1.67 19.51
CA THR A 308 -13.10 -2.84 19.12
C THR A 308 -12.29 -3.82 18.27
N SER A 309 -11.54 -3.32 17.28
CA SER A 309 -10.68 -4.13 16.42
C SER A 309 -9.55 -4.78 17.21
N HIS A 310 -8.95 -4.06 18.16
CA HIS A 310 -7.91 -4.58 19.04
C HIS A 310 -8.43 -5.69 19.96
N ALA A 311 -9.58 -5.51 20.59
CA ALA A 311 -10.21 -6.54 21.42
C ALA A 311 -10.48 -7.82 20.62
N ASN A 312 -10.97 -7.69 19.37
CA ASN A 312 -11.19 -8.83 18.48
C ASN A 312 -9.88 -9.53 18.10
N PHE A 313 -8.84 -8.75 17.80
CA PHE A 313 -7.50 -9.29 17.54
C PHE A 313 -6.97 -10.09 18.74
N LEU A 314 -7.03 -9.55 19.96
CA LEU A 314 -6.56 -10.25 21.16
C LEU A 314 -7.34 -11.55 21.42
N LYS A 315 -8.67 -11.55 21.22
CA LYS A 315 -9.49 -12.78 21.31
C LYS A 315 -9.00 -13.86 20.36
N GLU A 316 -8.72 -13.49 19.11
CA GLU A 316 -8.20 -14.40 18.09
C GLU A 316 -6.78 -14.87 18.44
N ALA A 317 -5.92 -13.96 18.91
CA ALA A 317 -4.57 -14.27 19.35
C ALA A 317 -4.53 -15.30 20.48
N VAL A 318 -5.42 -15.19 21.48
CA VAL A 318 -5.55 -16.19 22.56
C VAL A 318 -5.80 -17.59 21.97
N VAL A 319 -6.75 -17.73 21.05
CA VAL A 319 -7.09 -19.01 20.43
C VAL A 319 -5.92 -19.55 19.60
N MET A 320 -5.26 -18.70 18.81
CA MET A 320 -4.13 -19.12 17.97
C MET A 320 -2.91 -19.56 18.80
N LEU A 321 -2.60 -18.84 19.88
CA LEU A 321 -1.55 -19.21 20.83
C LEU A 321 -1.87 -20.54 21.52
N TYR A 322 -3.12 -20.72 21.95
CA TYR A 322 -3.59 -21.94 22.59
C TYR A 322 -3.45 -23.16 21.67
N ARG A 323 -3.92 -23.05 20.41
CA ARG A 323 -3.81 -24.10 19.39
C ARG A 323 -2.36 -24.43 19.02
N SER A 324 -1.48 -23.46 19.13
CA SER A 324 -0.05 -23.63 18.86
C SER A 324 0.74 -24.09 20.10
N HIS A 325 0.05 -24.63 21.11
CA HIS A 325 0.62 -25.11 22.38
C HIS A 325 1.40 -24.05 23.19
N ARG A 326 1.16 -22.76 22.95
CA ARG A 326 1.77 -21.63 23.68
C ARG A 326 0.87 -21.18 24.83
N HIS A 327 0.46 -22.09 25.70
CA HIS A 327 -0.57 -21.87 26.74
C HIS A 327 -0.23 -20.71 27.70
N GLN A 328 1.04 -20.55 28.09
CA GLN A 328 1.47 -19.44 28.95
C GLN A 328 1.23 -18.07 28.27
N ALA A 329 1.61 -17.95 27.00
CA ALA A 329 1.40 -16.73 26.23
C ALA A 329 -0.10 -16.49 25.97
N ALA A 330 -0.87 -17.54 25.73
CA ALA A 330 -2.32 -17.45 25.59
C ALA A 330 -2.99 -16.92 26.88
N GLY A 331 -2.59 -17.43 28.06
CA GLY A 331 -3.09 -16.96 29.34
C GLY A 331 -2.70 -15.50 29.65
N ALA A 332 -1.47 -15.10 29.31
CA ALA A 332 -1.04 -13.70 29.43
C ALA A 332 -1.84 -12.78 28.51
N CYS A 333 -2.08 -13.19 27.26
CA CYS A 333 -2.90 -12.45 26.30
C CYS A 333 -4.36 -12.33 26.77
N LEU A 334 -4.94 -13.39 27.35
CA LEU A 334 -6.29 -13.36 27.93
C LEU A 334 -6.36 -12.39 29.13
N THR A 335 -5.33 -12.38 29.97
CA THR A 335 -5.24 -11.46 31.12
C THR A 335 -5.22 -10.01 30.66
N GLU A 336 -4.42 -9.68 29.64
CA GLU A 336 -4.36 -8.32 29.10
C GLU A 336 -5.68 -7.93 28.41
N LEU A 337 -6.29 -8.85 27.65
CA LEU A 337 -7.63 -8.66 27.07
C LEU A 337 -8.69 -8.35 28.15
N ALA A 338 -8.72 -9.12 29.24
CA ALA A 338 -9.66 -8.92 30.35
C ALA A 338 -9.43 -7.57 31.07
N LYS A 339 -8.17 -7.16 31.19
CA LYS A 339 -7.78 -5.88 31.79
C LYS A 339 -8.18 -4.69 30.92
N LEU A 340 -7.90 -4.73 29.61
CA LEU A 340 -8.18 -3.64 28.69
C LEU A 340 -9.65 -3.55 28.30
N TYR A 341 -10.31 -4.71 28.15
CA TYR A 341 -11.67 -4.83 27.62
C TYR A 341 -12.52 -5.79 28.47
N PRO A 342 -12.78 -5.48 29.75
CA PRO A 342 -13.45 -6.39 30.69
C PRO A 342 -14.84 -6.82 30.22
N ALA A 343 -15.58 -5.93 29.56
CA ALA A 343 -16.90 -6.25 29.00
C ALA A 343 -16.89 -7.34 27.91
N THR A 344 -15.71 -7.65 27.36
CA THR A 344 -15.55 -8.60 26.26
C THR A 344 -15.16 -10.01 26.71
N VAL A 345 -14.89 -10.20 28.02
CA VAL A 345 -14.42 -11.46 28.62
C VAL A 345 -15.43 -11.92 29.67
N LYS A 346 -16.03 -13.10 29.48
CA LYS A 346 -16.96 -13.69 30.44
C LYS A 346 -16.28 -14.58 31.48
N THR A 347 -15.09 -15.08 31.17
CA THR A 347 -14.32 -15.98 32.02
C THR A 347 -12.83 -15.75 31.83
N ASN A 348 -12.09 -15.75 32.95
CA ASN A 348 -10.63 -15.68 32.96
C ASN A 348 -9.97 -17.06 32.93
N ASN A 349 -10.76 -18.14 32.92
CA ASN A 349 -10.24 -19.49 32.72
C ASN A 349 -9.94 -19.68 31.22
N LEU A 350 -8.68 -19.99 30.89
CA LEU A 350 -8.20 -20.09 29.51
C LEU A 350 -8.96 -21.13 28.68
N ASP A 351 -9.15 -22.34 29.23
CA ASP A 351 -9.80 -23.44 28.51
C ASP A 351 -11.29 -23.12 28.26
N ALA A 352 -11.97 -22.59 29.27
CA ALA A 352 -13.36 -22.17 29.16
C ALA A 352 -13.53 -21.02 28.15
N PHE A 353 -12.60 -20.06 28.15
CA PHE A 353 -12.60 -18.96 27.20
C PHE A 353 -12.42 -19.45 25.76
N VAL A 354 -11.41 -20.31 25.51
CA VAL A 354 -11.15 -20.86 24.17
C VAL A 354 -12.33 -21.69 23.68
N ALA A 355 -12.92 -22.52 24.55
CA ALA A 355 -14.11 -23.30 24.22
C ALA A 355 -15.30 -22.40 23.83
N GLU A 356 -15.52 -21.29 24.54
CA GLU A 356 -16.57 -20.32 24.22
C GLU A 356 -16.35 -19.70 22.83
N VAL A 357 -15.13 -19.23 22.55
CA VAL A 357 -14.80 -18.57 21.27
C VAL A 357 -14.96 -19.54 20.11
N LEU A 358 -14.46 -20.77 20.23
CA LEU A 358 -14.61 -21.80 19.20
C LEU A 358 -16.09 -22.17 18.97
N ALA A 359 -16.88 -22.29 20.03
CA ALA A 359 -18.31 -22.55 19.93
C ALA A 359 -19.08 -21.39 19.28
N ALA A 360 -18.65 -20.14 19.50
CA ALA A 360 -19.22 -18.97 18.83
C ALA A 360 -18.87 -18.94 17.33
N GLN A 361 -17.63 -19.25 16.96
CA GLN A 361 -17.18 -19.34 15.57
C GLN A 361 -17.95 -20.41 14.79
N ALA A 362 -18.10 -21.61 15.37
CA ALA A 362 -18.86 -22.70 14.77
C ALA A 362 -20.32 -22.34 14.53
N ARG A 363 -20.97 -21.63 15.47
CA ARG A 363 -22.37 -21.17 15.33
C ARG A 363 -22.55 -20.10 14.25
N ALA A 364 -21.54 -19.29 14.00
CA ALA A 364 -21.59 -18.22 13.01
C ALA A 364 -21.45 -18.72 11.55
N GLY A 365 -21.27 -20.03 11.32
CA GLY A 365 -20.96 -20.57 10.00
C GLY A 365 -19.61 -20.07 9.46
N LEU A 366 -18.80 -19.43 10.30
CA LEU A 366 -17.44 -19.09 9.97
C LEU A 366 -16.65 -20.40 9.98
N PRO A 367 -15.87 -20.71 8.93
CA PRO A 367 -15.06 -21.91 8.93
C PRO A 367 -14.21 -21.88 10.20
N VAL A 368 -14.18 -23.00 10.92
CA VAL A 368 -13.19 -23.25 11.97
C VAL A 368 -11.86 -23.33 11.22
N ARG A 369 -11.26 -22.17 10.96
CA ARG A 369 -10.03 -22.07 10.16
C ARG A 369 -8.95 -22.86 10.91
N PRO A 370 -8.26 -23.79 10.25
CA PRO A 370 -7.30 -24.70 10.89
C PRO A 370 -6.26 -23.95 11.70
#